data_AF-R1E8M6-F1
#
_entry.id   AF-R1E8M6-F1
#
_cell.length_a   1.000
_cell.length_b   1.000
_cell.length_c   1.000
_cell.angle_alpha   90.00
_cell.angle_beta   90.00
_cell.angle_gamma   90.00
#
_symmetry.space_group_name_H-M   'P 1'
#
loop_
_entity.id
_entity.type
_entity.pdbx_description
1 polymer ?
#
loop_
_entity_poly.entity_id
_entity_poly.type
_entity_poly.pdbx_seq_one_letter_code
_entity_poly.pdbx_strand_id
1 'polypeptide(L)'
;MGQRISAETKAMRMPDVRVEGPPRLLYDSVRGGPHRPFVSGGGENGCNASIVHVVYESRQMYPAYVIEVRAMGVAAVAAALRAHGSVSRVALAACERLVNLCGEVQNRQAAVDAGGIEAIVAALQAHPQVADVQQNGCRAMAFVCAGTDAAGIARKRAADVGGIEAIVAALQAHPQVAGVQGNGCCALGNVCVGTDATGIARIQRAADAGGIEVVVASLQAHSQDAGVQQSGCRALFNVCNGSDAAARARRQRAVTAGATEAAVGAMQAHPGDAAVQRHGQRLRDLLA
;
A
#
# COMPACT_ATOMS: atom_id res chain seq x y z
N MET A 1 -31.19 -4.91 16.04
CA MET A 1 -32.17 -5.60 16.90
C MET A 1 -32.27 -7.04 16.38
N GLY A 2 -31.63 -8.00 17.05
CA GLY A 2 -31.65 -9.40 16.61
C GLY A 2 -33.01 -10.03 16.95
N GLN A 3 -33.68 -10.63 15.96
CA GLN A 3 -34.92 -11.38 16.21
C GLN A 3 -34.62 -12.68 16.95
N ARG A 4 -35.48 -13.03 17.92
CA ARG A 4 -35.40 -14.30 18.66
C ARG A 4 -35.93 -15.44 17.78
N ILE A 5 -35.14 -16.51 17.67
CA ILE A 5 -35.48 -17.74 16.93
C ILE A 5 -36.70 -18.42 17.59
N SER A 6 -37.69 -18.80 16.78
CA SER A 6 -38.96 -19.39 17.24
C SER A 6 -38.77 -20.81 17.80
N ALA A 7 -39.75 -21.26 18.60
CA ALA A 7 -39.72 -22.60 19.20
C ALA A 7 -39.78 -23.72 18.16
N GLU A 8 -40.48 -23.52 17.04
CA GLU A 8 -40.57 -24.48 15.94
C GLU A 8 -39.23 -24.68 15.25
N THR A 9 -38.47 -23.61 15.00
CA THR A 9 -37.12 -23.71 14.42
C THR A 9 -36.14 -24.45 15.35
N LYS A 10 -36.34 -24.37 16.68
CA LYS A 10 -35.54 -25.15 17.64
C LYS A 10 -35.85 -26.65 17.64
N ALA A 11 -37.04 -27.03 17.16
CA ALA A 11 -37.52 -28.42 17.19
C ALA A 11 -37.14 -29.24 15.94
N MET A 12 -36.61 -28.62 14.89
CA MET A 12 -36.22 -29.32 13.66
C MET A 12 -34.97 -30.19 13.88
N ARG A 13 -34.98 -31.41 13.31
CA ARG A 13 -33.81 -32.33 13.25
C ARG A 13 -33.53 -32.65 11.78
N MET A 14 -32.26 -32.65 11.39
CA MET A 14 -31.82 -32.98 10.03
C MET A 14 -31.86 -34.51 9.82
N PRO A 15 -32.32 -35.00 8.65
CA PRO A 15 -32.18 -36.40 8.28
C PRO A 15 -30.74 -36.71 7.81
N ASP A 16 -30.27 -37.89 8.21
CA ASP A 16 -28.94 -38.52 8.09
C ASP A 16 -27.92 -37.95 7.08
N VAL A 17 -26.73 -37.60 7.58
CA VAL A 17 -25.54 -37.20 6.78
C VAL A 17 -24.34 -38.10 7.09
N ARG A 18 -23.64 -38.55 6.04
CA ARG A 18 -22.43 -39.40 6.06
C ARG A 18 -21.19 -38.66 6.57
N VAL A 19 -20.35 -39.34 7.37
CA VAL A 19 -19.24 -38.78 8.18
C VAL A 19 -17.85 -39.11 7.61
N GLU A 20 -17.58 -38.87 6.32
CA GLU A 20 -16.22 -39.05 5.79
C GLU A 20 -15.67 -37.76 5.16
N GLY A 21 -14.68 -37.15 5.82
CA GLY A 21 -13.94 -35.98 5.38
C GLY A 21 -12.92 -35.49 6.44
N PRO A 22 -11.85 -34.76 6.05
CA PRO A 22 -10.77 -34.35 6.95
C PRO A 22 -11.24 -33.39 8.08
N PRO A 23 -10.49 -33.29 9.20
CA PRO A 23 -10.97 -32.69 10.44
C PRO A 23 -11.33 -31.20 10.31
N ARG A 24 -12.50 -30.83 10.85
CA ARG A 24 -13.04 -29.45 10.86
C ARG A 24 -12.57 -28.72 12.13
N LEU A 25 -11.98 -27.52 12.00
CA LEU A 25 -11.64 -26.63 13.13
C LEU A 25 -12.81 -25.70 13.46
N LEU A 26 -13.09 -25.52 14.75
CA LEU A 26 -14.22 -24.73 15.29
C LEU A 26 -13.72 -23.35 15.75
N TYR A 27 -14.44 -22.27 15.44
CA TYR A 27 -14.13 -20.90 15.90
C TYR A 27 -15.37 -20.26 16.57
N ASP A 28 -15.15 -19.56 17.69
CA ASP A 28 -16.22 -19.02 18.57
C ASP A 28 -16.68 -17.58 18.28
N SER A 29 -16.15 -16.89 17.26
CA SER A 29 -16.72 -15.59 16.87
C SER A 29 -16.48 -15.23 15.41
N VAL A 30 -17.54 -14.77 14.75
CA VAL A 30 -17.55 -14.37 13.34
C VAL A 30 -17.75 -12.87 13.31
N ARG A 31 -16.67 -12.08 13.38
CA ARG A 31 -16.70 -10.75 12.76
C ARG A 31 -16.62 -11.01 11.26
N GLY A 32 -17.74 -10.89 10.58
CA GLY A 32 -17.87 -11.09 9.14
C GLY A 32 -16.89 -10.21 8.37
N GLY A 33 -15.72 -10.77 8.05
CA GLY A 33 -14.91 -10.35 6.94
C GLY A 33 -15.59 -10.73 5.61
N PRO A 34 -14.98 -10.39 4.45
CA PRO A 34 -15.61 -10.43 3.13
C PRO A 34 -15.99 -11.83 2.61
N HIS A 35 -15.72 -12.89 3.37
CA HIS A 35 -15.96 -14.27 2.95
C HIS A 35 -17.30 -14.78 3.49
N ARG A 36 -18.22 -15.14 2.58
CA ARG A 36 -19.48 -15.81 2.94
C ARG A 36 -19.17 -17.24 3.41
N PRO A 37 -19.64 -17.66 4.60
CA PRO A 37 -19.57 -19.05 5.05
C PRO A 37 -20.20 -20.02 4.04
N PHE A 38 -19.64 -21.22 3.91
CA PHE A 38 -20.29 -22.32 3.20
C PHE A 38 -21.43 -22.93 4.03
N VAL A 39 -21.25 -23.01 5.36
CA VAL A 39 -22.29 -23.40 6.31
C VAL A 39 -22.24 -22.45 7.51
N SER A 40 -23.41 -21.95 7.93
CA SER A 40 -23.61 -21.25 9.19
C SER A 40 -24.74 -21.90 9.97
N GLY A 41 -24.46 -22.49 11.12
CA GLY A 41 -25.45 -23.20 11.94
C GLY A 41 -24.92 -23.66 13.30
N GLY A 42 -25.80 -24.11 14.19
CA GLY A 42 -25.39 -24.78 15.43
C GLY A 42 -24.67 -26.09 15.10
N GLY A 43 -23.54 -26.36 15.77
CA GLY A 43 -22.63 -27.44 15.41
C GLY A 43 -23.27 -28.83 15.50
N GLU A 44 -22.68 -29.80 14.80
CA GLU A 44 -23.02 -31.21 14.93
C GLU A 44 -22.80 -31.64 16.41
N ASN A 45 -23.77 -32.38 16.97
CA ASN A 45 -23.80 -32.95 18.34
C ASN A 45 -24.49 -32.17 19.45
N GLY A 46 -25.44 -31.27 19.14
CA GLY A 46 -26.35 -30.75 20.17
C GLY A 46 -25.72 -29.75 21.14
N CYS A 47 -24.63 -29.10 20.73
CA CYS A 47 -24.06 -27.98 21.46
C CYS A 47 -24.95 -26.74 21.33
N ASN A 48 -25.15 -26.08 22.47
CA ASN A 48 -25.88 -24.84 22.71
C ASN A 48 -25.98 -23.89 21.49
N ALA A 49 -27.21 -23.54 21.09
CA ALA A 49 -27.50 -22.60 19.99
C ALA A 49 -27.02 -21.15 20.22
N SER A 50 -26.28 -20.90 21.31
CA SER A 50 -25.54 -19.65 21.55
C SER A 50 -24.25 -19.54 20.73
N ILE A 51 -23.78 -20.63 20.09
CA ILE A 51 -22.55 -20.64 19.28
C ILE A 51 -22.90 -21.01 17.84
N VAL A 52 -22.55 -20.15 16.89
CA VAL A 52 -22.70 -20.40 15.45
C VAL A 52 -21.40 -20.96 14.93
N HIS A 53 -21.42 -22.21 14.45
CA HIS A 53 -20.31 -22.79 13.73
C HIS A 53 -20.31 -22.27 12.30
N VAL A 54 -19.16 -21.75 11.89
CA VAL A 54 -18.93 -21.25 10.55
C VAL A 54 -17.88 -22.10 9.88
N VAL A 55 -18.28 -22.75 8.79
CA VAL A 55 -17.38 -23.59 7.98
C VAL A 55 -17.01 -22.80 6.72
N TYR A 56 -15.71 -22.61 6.54
CA TYR A 56 -15.12 -22.05 5.32
C TYR A 56 -14.59 -23.19 4.44
N GLU A 57 -14.61 -23.05 3.12
CA GLU A 57 -13.81 -23.93 2.28
C GLU A 57 -12.32 -23.74 2.60
N SER A 58 -11.51 -24.80 2.48
CA SER A 58 -10.05 -24.72 2.70
C SER A 58 -9.36 -23.64 1.83
N ARG A 59 -9.93 -23.35 0.65
CA ARG A 59 -9.52 -22.24 -0.25
C ARG A 59 -10.01 -20.85 0.18
N GLN A 60 -11.05 -20.77 1.02
CA GLN A 60 -11.60 -19.53 1.59
C GLN A 60 -10.94 -19.19 2.94
N MET A 61 -10.33 -20.17 3.59
CA MET A 61 -9.53 -19.94 4.77
C MET A 61 -8.28 -19.16 4.38
N TYR A 62 -8.03 -18.03 5.05
CA TYR A 62 -6.71 -17.41 4.96
C TYR A 62 -5.69 -18.49 5.33
N PRO A 63 -4.71 -18.79 4.45
CA PRO A 63 -3.69 -19.76 4.78
C PRO A 63 -3.05 -19.41 6.14
N ALA A 64 -2.70 -20.40 6.96
CA ALA A 64 -2.21 -20.19 8.33
C ALA A 64 -1.14 -19.07 8.42
N TYR A 65 -0.24 -18.99 7.44
CA TYR A 65 0.80 -17.95 7.38
C TYR A 65 0.23 -16.52 7.33
N VAL A 66 -0.94 -16.27 6.74
CA VAL A 66 -1.56 -14.92 6.70
C VAL A 66 -2.04 -14.50 8.07
N ILE A 67 -2.61 -15.43 8.84
CA ILE A 67 -3.08 -15.16 10.21
C ILE A 67 -1.87 -14.85 11.10
N GLU A 68 -0.81 -15.64 10.97
CA GLU A 68 0.46 -15.42 11.68
C GLU A 68 1.05 -14.05 11.34
N VAL A 69 1.22 -13.73 10.05
CA VAL A 69 1.76 -12.44 9.61
C VAL A 69 0.91 -11.26 10.11
N ARG A 70 -0.42 -11.40 10.14
CA ARG A 70 -1.32 -10.35 10.65
C ARG A 70 -1.17 -10.09 12.15
N ALA A 71 -0.77 -11.10 12.92
CA ALA A 71 -0.53 -10.95 14.36
C ALA A 71 0.88 -10.41 14.67
N MET A 72 1.83 -10.47 13.73
CA MET A 72 3.22 -10.07 13.95
C MET A 72 3.35 -8.58 14.33
N GLY A 73 4.31 -8.30 15.21
CA GLY A 73 4.83 -6.96 15.45
C GLY A 73 5.84 -6.55 14.37
N VAL A 74 6.34 -5.30 14.44
CA VAL A 74 7.17 -4.67 13.40
C VAL A 74 8.42 -5.50 13.04
N ALA A 75 9.20 -5.92 14.04
CA ALA A 75 10.43 -6.68 13.80
C ALA A 75 10.14 -8.06 13.19
N ALA A 76 9.11 -8.74 13.68
CA ALA A 76 8.73 -10.07 13.19
C ALA A 76 8.24 -10.02 11.74
N VAL A 77 7.41 -9.03 11.38
CA VAL A 77 6.92 -8.91 10.00
C VAL A 77 8.04 -8.51 9.02
N ALA A 78 8.98 -7.65 9.43
CA ALA A 78 10.15 -7.31 8.61
C ALA A 78 11.05 -8.54 8.39
N ALA A 79 11.24 -9.36 9.43
CA ALA A 79 11.99 -10.61 9.31
C ALA A 79 11.28 -11.64 8.40
N ALA A 80 9.96 -11.78 8.53
CA ALA A 80 9.16 -12.66 7.67
C ALA A 80 9.22 -12.22 6.20
N LEU A 81 9.12 -10.91 5.94
CA LEU A 81 9.26 -10.35 4.58
C LEU A 81 10.65 -10.60 4.00
N ARG A 82 11.70 -10.50 4.82
CA ARG A 82 13.07 -10.81 4.39
C ARG A 82 13.27 -12.30 4.07
N ALA A 83 12.75 -13.19 4.91
CA ALA A 83 12.93 -14.63 4.76
C ALA A 83 12.09 -15.23 3.63
N HIS A 84 10.89 -14.68 3.41
CA HIS A 84 9.88 -15.27 2.51
C HIS A 84 9.38 -14.27 1.45
N GLY A 85 10.12 -13.20 1.20
CA GLY A 85 9.74 -12.13 0.26
C GLY A 85 9.64 -12.58 -1.19
N SER A 86 10.25 -13.71 -1.57
CA SER A 86 10.09 -14.34 -2.89
C SER A 86 8.72 -15.01 -3.08
N VAL A 87 7.90 -15.11 -2.03
CA VAL A 87 6.54 -15.67 -2.09
C VAL A 87 5.53 -14.53 -2.09
N SER A 88 4.90 -14.26 -3.24
CA SER A 88 4.06 -13.08 -3.48
C SER A 88 2.97 -12.86 -2.42
N ARG A 89 2.32 -13.94 -2.00
CA ARG A 89 1.27 -13.92 -0.97
C ARG A 89 1.79 -13.57 0.44
N VAL A 90 3.04 -13.91 0.76
CA VAL A 90 3.69 -13.51 2.02
C VAL A 90 4.14 -12.07 1.92
N ALA A 91 4.75 -11.69 0.79
CA ALA A 91 5.14 -10.32 0.51
C ALA A 91 3.97 -9.34 0.65
N LEU A 92 2.83 -9.68 0.04
CA LEU A 92 1.59 -8.91 0.15
C LEU A 92 1.15 -8.76 1.61
N ALA A 93 0.95 -9.88 2.33
CA ALA A 93 0.45 -9.86 3.70
C ALA A 93 1.39 -9.08 4.65
N ALA A 94 2.70 -9.20 4.44
CA ALA A 94 3.69 -8.49 5.25
C ALA A 94 3.72 -6.99 4.95
N CYS A 95 3.64 -6.59 3.67
CA CYS A 95 3.52 -5.18 3.29
C CYS A 95 2.22 -4.55 3.84
N GLU A 96 1.08 -5.23 3.74
CA GLU A 96 -0.19 -4.78 4.35
C GLU A 96 -0.05 -4.60 5.87
N ARG A 97 0.62 -5.54 6.54
CA ARG A 97 0.83 -5.46 7.99
C ARG A 97 1.76 -4.31 8.35
N LEU A 98 2.83 -4.08 7.59
CA LEU A 98 3.72 -2.93 7.77
C LEU A 98 2.98 -1.61 7.56
N VAL A 99 2.09 -1.52 6.56
CA VAL A 99 1.22 -0.35 6.36
C VAL A 99 0.38 -0.08 7.61
N ASN A 100 -0.28 -1.11 8.15
CA ASN A 100 -1.13 -0.96 9.33
C ASN A 100 -0.33 -0.55 10.57
N LEU A 101 0.85 -1.13 10.77
CA LEU A 101 1.72 -0.81 11.90
C LEU A 101 2.32 0.59 11.78
N CYS A 102 2.83 0.97 10.61
CA CYS A 102 3.48 2.26 10.38
C CYS A 102 2.51 3.43 10.15
N GLY A 103 1.20 3.17 10.11
CA GLY A 103 0.18 4.19 10.28
C GLY A 103 0.42 5.00 11.56
N GLU A 104 0.77 4.28 12.62
CA GLU A 104 1.25 4.83 13.89
C GLU A 104 2.70 5.35 13.77
N VAL A 105 2.92 6.63 14.04
CA VAL A 105 4.22 7.30 13.84
C VAL A 105 5.34 6.64 14.66
N GLN A 106 5.03 6.22 15.90
CA GLN A 106 5.96 5.57 16.81
C GLN A 106 6.55 4.26 16.27
N ASN A 107 5.85 3.57 15.37
CA ASN A 107 6.30 2.30 14.80
C ASN A 107 7.22 2.47 13.58
N ARG A 108 7.30 3.66 12.98
CA ARG A 108 8.06 3.90 11.75
C ARG A 108 9.55 3.71 11.97
N GLN A 109 10.10 4.27 13.05
CA GLN A 109 11.52 4.10 13.38
C GLN A 109 11.84 2.63 13.66
N ALA A 110 11.00 1.93 14.41
CA ALA A 110 11.17 0.49 14.64
C ALA A 110 11.17 -0.33 13.34
N ALA A 111 10.39 0.09 12.33
CA ALA A 111 10.39 -0.57 11.02
C ALA A 111 11.70 -0.32 10.25
N VAL A 112 12.24 0.89 10.34
CA VAL A 112 13.58 1.21 9.80
C VAL A 112 14.65 0.38 10.49
N ASP A 113 14.65 0.33 11.82
CA ASP A 113 15.65 -0.39 12.62
C ASP A 113 15.59 -1.89 12.37
N ALA A 114 14.40 -2.45 12.15
CA ALA A 114 14.21 -3.86 11.78
C ALA A 114 14.59 -4.19 10.33
N GLY A 115 15.07 -3.21 9.55
CA GLY A 115 15.41 -3.36 8.13
C GLY A 115 14.19 -3.60 7.24
N GLY A 116 13.07 -2.99 7.60
CA GLY A 116 11.81 -3.08 6.84
C GLY A 116 11.90 -2.43 5.47
N ILE A 117 12.71 -1.38 5.30
CA ILE A 117 12.92 -0.72 4.00
C ILE A 117 13.55 -1.70 3.01
N GLU A 118 14.64 -2.35 3.39
CA GLU A 118 15.31 -3.37 2.58
C GLU A 118 14.36 -4.49 2.19
N ALA A 119 13.57 -4.96 3.16
CA ALA A 119 12.63 -6.05 2.95
C ALA A 119 11.51 -5.65 1.97
N ILE A 120 10.99 -4.41 2.07
CA ILE A 120 9.98 -3.89 1.14
C ILE A 120 10.59 -3.75 -0.28
N VAL A 121 11.79 -3.19 -0.40
CA VAL A 121 12.44 -3.01 -1.72
C VAL A 121 12.71 -4.36 -2.38
N ALA A 122 13.22 -5.34 -1.63
CA ALA A 122 13.41 -6.70 -2.12
C ALA A 122 12.09 -7.34 -2.59
N ALA A 123 10.98 -7.11 -1.88
CA ALA A 123 9.67 -7.60 -2.27
C ALA A 123 9.14 -6.95 -3.55
N LEU A 124 9.32 -5.64 -3.72
CA LEU A 124 8.97 -4.92 -4.95
C LEU A 124 9.77 -5.46 -6.15
N GLN A 125 11.06 -5.72 -5.96
CA GLN A 125 11.94 -6.26 -7.00
C GLN A 125 11.66 -7.73 -7.32
N ALA A 126 11.25 -8.54 -6.35
CA ALA A 126 10.94 -9.95 -6.55
C ALA A 126 9.61 -10.18 -7.28
N HIS A 127 8.66 -9.22 -7.18
CA HIS A 127 7.30 -9.38 -7.71
C HIS A 127 6.87 -8.25 -8.65
N PRO A 128 7.64 -7.91 -9.70
CA PRO A 128 7.36 -6.75 -10.54
C PRO A 128 6.01 -6.84 -11.26
N GLN A 129 5.50 -8.05 -11.50
CA GLN A 129 4.23 -8.28 -12.20
C GLN A 129 3.02 -8.50 -11.28
N VAL A 130 3.20 -8.45 -9.95
CA VAL A 130 2.10 -8.65 -8.99
C VAL A 130 1.63 -7.30 -8.45
N ALA A 131 0.58 -6.75 -9.08
CA ALA A 131 0.06 -5.41 -8.78
C ALA A 131 -0.20 -5.17 -7.28
N ASP A 132 -0.79 -6.15 -6.57
CA ASP A 132 -1.09 -6.00 -5.14
C ASP A 132 0.18 -5.86 -4.26
N VAL A 133 1.27 -6.56 -4.63
CA VAL A 133 2.56 -6.44 -3.94
C VAL A 133 3.18 -5.08 -4.24
N GLN A 134 3.12 -4.62 -5.49
CA GLN A 134 3.61 -3.30 -5.89
C GLN A 134 2.86 -2.19 -5.14
N GLN A 135 1.53 -2.27 -5.11
CA GLN A 135 0.66 -1.30 -4.45
C GLN A 135 0.96 -1.21 -2.95
N ASN A 136 0.94 -2.35 -2.24
CA ASN A 136 1.14 -2.36 -0.79
C ASN A 136 2.60 -2.13 -0.40
N GLY A 137 3.56 -2.54 -1.21
CA GLY A 137 4.98 -2.22 -1.02
C GLY A 137 5.24 -0.71 -1.16
N CYS A 138 4.74 -0.07 -2.21
CA CYS A 138 4.81 1.39 -2.35
C CYS A 138 4.11 2.10 -1.19
N ARG A 139 2.92 1.63 -0.78
CA ARG A 139 2.20 2.18 0.37
C ARG A 139 3.00 2.05 1.66
N ALA A 140 3.62 0.90 1.92
CA ALA A 140 4.48 0.68 3.08
C ALA A 140 5.68 1.64 3.07
N MET A 141 6.36 1.78 1.92
CA MET A 141 7.44 2.77 1.74
C MET A 141 6.96 4.19 2.04
N ALA A 142 5.76 4.57 1.58
CA ALA A 142 5.21 5.89 1.85
C ALA A 142 5.04 6.15 3.35
N PHE A 143 4.52 5.18 4.13
CA PHE A 143 4.39 5.33 5.58
C PHE A 143 5.73 5.36 6.30
N VAL A 144 6.65 4.45 5.98
CA VAL A 144 7.97 4.37 6.64
C VAL A 144 8.81 5.62 6.39
N CYS A 145 8.72 6.22 5.20
CA CYS A 145 9.46 7.44 4.85
C CYS A 145 8.76 8.75 5.22
N ALA A 146 7.60 8.71 5.89
CA ALA A 146 6.84 9.91 6.28
C ALA A 146 7.27 10.49 7.63
N GLY A 147 7.47 11.81 7.70
CA GLY A 147 7.86 12.57 8.90
C GLY A 147 9.04 13.52 8.64
N THR A 148 9.56 14.17 9.68
CA THR A 148 10.66 15.14 9.57
C THR A 148 12.01 14.53 9.95
N ASP A 149 12.18 14.07 11.19
CA ASP A 149 13.51 13.83 11.78
C ASP A 149 14.00 12.40 11.54
N ALA A 150 13.37 11.41 12.18
CA ALA A 150 13.57 9.98 11.92
C ALA A 150 13.39 9.61 10.44
N ALA A 151 12.47 10.31 9.78
CA ALA A 151 12.19 10.09 8.37
C ALA A 151 13.36 10.51 7.48
N GLY A 152 14.23 11.45 7.88
CA GLY A 152 15.45 11.76 7.13
C GLY A 152 16.36 10.54 6.97
N ILE A 153 16.52 9.76 8.04
CA ILE A 153 17.27 8.50 8.06
C ILE A 153 16.57 7.48 7.15
N ALA A 154 15.25 7.32 7.29
CA ALA A 154 14.46 6.41 6.46
C ALA A 154 14.58 6.73 4.97
N ARG A 155 14.46 8.01 4.58
CA ARG A 155 14.56 8.46 3.18
C ARG A 155 15.94 8.22 2.60
N LYS A 156 17.00 8.51 3.37
CA LYS A 156 18.38 8.20 2.97
C LYS A 156 18.53 6.70 2.73
N ARG A 157 18.14 5.88 3.71
CA ARG A 157 18.23 4.42 3.63
C ARG A 157 17.45 3.85 2.44
N ALA A 158 16.25 4.38 2.17
CA ALA A 158 15.46 4.02 0.99
C ALA A 158 16.22 4.27 -0.31
N ALA A 159 16.92 5.40 -0.43
CA ALA A 159 17.73 5.68 -1.61
C ALA A 159 19.00 4.80 -1.69
N ASP A 160 19.65 4.53 -0.56
CA ASP A 160 20.87 3.71 -0.51
C ASP A 160 20.62 2.27 -0.99
N VAL A 161 19.42 1.74 -0.76
CA VAL A 161 19.04 0.35 -1.13
C VAL A 161 18.30 0.26 -2.46
N GLY A 162 18.25 1.34 -3.25
CA GLY A 162 17.60 1.35 -4.57
C GLY A 162 16.07 1.43 -4.54
N GLY A 163 15.49 1.95 -3.45
CA GLY A 163 14.05 2.09 -3.28
C GLY A 163 13.41 3.10 -4.23
N ILE A 164 14.15 4.12 -4.68
CA ILE A 164 13.66 5.09 -5.67
C ILE A 164 13.42 4.38 -7.01
N GLU A 165 14.42 3.63 -7.48
CA GLU A 165 14.37 2.86 -8.71
C GLU A 165 13.28 1.79 -8.64
N ALA A 166 13.11 1.11 -7.49
CA ALA A 166 12.03 0.15 -7.30
C ALA A 166 10.64 0.80 -7.38
N ILE A 167 10.44 1.98 -6.80
CA ILE A 167 9.18 2.72 -6.89
C ILE A 167 8.90 3.14 -8.34
N VAL A 168 9.90 3.67 -9.05
CA VAL A 168 9.73 4.07 -10.45
C VAL A 168 9.41 2.86 -11.34
N ALA A 169 10.10 1.73 -11.13
CA ALA A 169 9.80 0.49 -11.84
C ALA A 169 8.37 -0.01 -11.56
N ALA A 170 7.87 0.10 -10.33
CA ALA A 170 6.50 -0.25 -9.97
C ALA A 170 5.47 0.60 -10.76
N LEU A 171 5.69 1.91 -10.83
CA LEU A 171 4.85 2.84 -11.58
C LEU A 171 4.86 2.52 -13.08
N GLN A 172 6.03 2.21 -13.65
CA GLN A 172 6.18 1.84 -15.06
C GLN A 172 5.54 0.49 -15.40
N ALA A 173 5.62 -0.49 -14.49
CA ALA A 173 5.09 -1.84 -14.73
C ALA A 173 3.55 -1.91 -14.62
N HIS A 174 2.91 -1.01 -13.86
CA HIS A 174 1.47 -1.04 -13.61
C HIS A 174 0.77 0.28 -13.96
N PRO A 175 0.90 0.81 -15.19
CA PRO A 175 0.39 2.13 -15.56
C PRO A 175 -1.12 2.26 -15.43
N GLN A 176 -1.86 1.15 -15.50
CA GLN A 176 -3.33 1.11 -15.45
C GLN A 176 -3.89 0.82 -14.05
N VAL A 177 -3.05 0.60 -13.03
CA VAL A 177 -3.50 0.29 -11.67
C VAL A 177 -3.41 1.54 -10.80
N ALA A 178 -4.53 2.26 -10.65
CA ALA A 178 -4.60 3.53 -9.92
C ALA A 178 -3.98 3.45 -8.52
N GLY A 179 -4.20 2.35 -7.80
CA GLY A 179 -3.62 2.16 -6.48
C GLY A 179 -2.10 2.04 -6.47
N VAL A 180 -1.47 1.44 -7.49
CA VAL A 180 0.00 1.45 -7.64
C VAL A 180 0.47 2.85 -7.97
N GLN A 181 -0.22 3.53 -8.90
CA GLN A 181 0.13 4.90 -9.31
C GLN A 181 0.09 5.88 -8.13
N GLY A 182 -1.01 5.91 -7.37
CA GLY A 182 -1.18 6.82 -6.25
C GLY A 182 -0.20 6.52 -5.11
N ASN A 183 -0.06 5.25 -4.71
CA ASN A 183 0.86 4.88 -3.63
C ASN A 183 2.33 5.06 -4.02
N GLY A 184 2.69 4.75 -5.26
CA GLY A 184 4.04 4.97 -5.79
C GLY A 184 4.39 6.45 -5.87
N CYS A 185 3.48 7.30 -6.37
CA CYS A 185 3.66 8.75 -6.34
C CYS A 185 3.80 9.27 -4.90
N CYS A 186 2.97 8.80 -3.97
CA CYS A 186 3.05 9.20 -2.56
C CYS A 186 4.40 8.81 -1.94
N ALA A 187 4.87 7.58 -2.20
CA ALA A 187 6.17 7.08 -1.74
C ALA A 187 7.33 7.90 -2.31
N LEU A 188 7.36 8.10 -3.63
CA LEU A 188 8.39 8.90 -4.30
C LEU A 188 8.41 10.33 -3.75
N GLY A 189 7.24 10.95 -3.62
CA GLY A 189 7.10 12.27 -3.02
C GLY A 189 7.62 12.35 -1.59
N ASN A 190 7.43 11.32 -0.77
CA ASN A 190 8.00 11.25 0.58
C ASN A 190 9.52 11.10 0.54
N VAL A 191 10.06 10.17 -0.27
CA VAL A 191 11.51 9.92 -0.36
C VAL A 191 12.29 11.16 -0.84
N CYS A 192 11.68 11.94 -1.72
CA CYS A 192 12.23 13.17 -2.29
C CYS A 192 12.04 14.43 -1.42
N VAL A 193 11.73 14.30 -0.12
CA VAL A 193 11.74 15.44 0.81
C VAL A 193 13.15 15.69 1.35
N GLY A 194 13.60 16.94 1.27
CA GLY A 194 14.83 17.44 1.89
C GLY A 194 15.50 18.53 1.05
N THR A 195 16.05 19.54 1.71
CA THR A 195 16.79 20.64 1.08
C THR A 195 18.29 20.60 1.39
N ASP A 196 18.72 19.63 2.18
CA ASP A 196 20.12 19.35 2.47
C ASP A 196 20.78 18.60 1.30
N ALA A 197 22.11 18.48 1.32
CA ALA A 197 22.85 17.79 0.26
C ALA A 197 22.37 16.35 0.05
N THR A 198 21.99 15.64 1.13
CA THR A 198 21.46 14.27 1.01
C THR A 198 20.08 14.26 0.34
N GLY A 199 19.20 15.21 0.67
CA GLY A 199 17.91 15.41 0.01
C GLY A 199 18.06 15.70 -1.47
N ILE A 200 18.93 16.66 -1.82
CA ILE A 200 19.18 17.04 -3.21
C ILE A 200 19.69 15.84 -4.02
N ALA A 201 20.59 15.01 -3.47
CA ALA A 201 21.07 13.80 -4.13
C ALA A 201 19.94 12.78 -4.39
N ARG A 202 19.05 12.56 -3.41
CA ARG A 202 17.87 11.68 -3.60
C ARG A 202 16.92 12.21 -4.67
N ILE A 203 16.68 13.52 -4.67
CA ILE A 203 15.82 14.17 -5.64
C ILE A 203 16.41 14.02 -7.05
N GLN A 204 17.72 14.22 -7.21
CA GLN A 204 18.39 14.03 -8.49
C GLN A 204 18.30 12.58 -8.96
N ARG A 205 18.54 11.62 -8.06
CA ARG A 205 18.40 10.19 -8.35
C ARG A 205 17.01 9.82 -8.85
N ALA A 206 15.96 10.40 -8.27
CA ALA A 206 14.59 10.20 -8.75
C ALA A 206 14.37 10.74 -10.16
N ALA A 207 14.93 11.90 -10.50
CA ALA A 207 14.89 12.41 -11.87
C ALA A 207 15.67 11.51 -12.83
N ASP A 208 16.88 11.09 -12.47
CA ASP A 208 17.74 10.23 -13.30
C ASP A 208 17.08 8.86 -13.57
N ALA A 209 16.34 8.32 -12.59
CA ALA A 209 15.57 7.09 -12.73
C ALA A 209 14.33 7.23 -13.63
N GLY A 210 13.97 8.43 -14.12
CA GLY A 210 12.75 8.65 -14.91
C GLY A 210 11.50 8.93 -14.08
N GLY A 211 11.67 9.31 -12.81
CA GLY A 211 10.57 9.59 -11.88
C GLY A 211 9.68 10.76 -12.31
N ILE A 212 10.20 11.73 -13.08
CA ILE A 212 9.41 12.86 -13.57
C ILE A 212 8.42 12.38 -14.63
N GLU A 213 8.90 11.72 -15.68
CA GLU A 213 8.08 11.27 -16.80
C GLU A 213 7.01 10.28 -16.34
N VAL A 214 7.38 9.31 -15.49
CA VAL A 214 6.42 8.31 -15.03
C VAL A 214 5.29 8.94 -14.21
N VAL A 215 5.59 9.92 -13.35
CA VAL A 215 4.55 10.58 -12.56
C VAL A 215 3.64 11.45 -13.43
N VAL A 216 4.18 12.13 -14.44
CA VAL A 216 3.34 12.86 -15.41
C VAL A 216 2.42 11.89 -16.15
N ALA A 217 2.94 10.74 -16.59
CA ALA A 217 2.13 9.70 -17.22
C ALA A 217 1.04 9.15 -16.25
N SER A 218 1.35 8.99 -14.95
CA SER A 218 0.36 8.61 -13.92
C SER A 218 -0.80 9.62 -13.85
N LEU A 219 -0.48 10.91 -13.82
CA LEU A 219 -1.46 11.98 -13.74
C LEU A 219 -2.38 12.00 -14.99
N GLN A 220 -1.79 11.80 -16.17
CA GLN A 220 -2.54 11.76 -17.42
C GLN A 220 -3.44 10.51 -17.52
N ALA A 221 -2.92 9.33 -17.16
CA ALA A 221 -3.66 8.07 -17.25
C ALA A 221 -4.82 7.98 -16.23
N HIS A 222 -4.69 8.61 -15.06
CA HIS A 222 -5.66 8.54 -13.96
C HIS A 222 -6.26 9.90 -13.62
N SER A 223 -6.66 10.66 -14.64
CA SER A 223 -7.22 12.02 -14.48
C SER A 223 -8.42 12.11 -13.54
N GLN A 224 -9.21 11.03 -13.41
CA GLN A 224 -10.40 10.95 -12.57
C GLN A 224 -10.13 10.40 -11.15
N ASP A 225 -8.90 9.99 -10.82
CA ASP A 225 -8.56 9.51 -9.49
C ASP A 225 -7.91 10.63 -8.67
N ALA A 226 -8.66 11.21 -7.74
CA ALA A 226 -8.18 12.31 -6.90
C ALA A 226 -6.92 11.96 -6.09
N GLY A 227 -6.78 10.70 -5.66
CA GLY A 227 -5.63 10.23 -4.88
C GLY A 227 -4.36 10.20 -5.72
N VAL A 228 -4.46 9.76 -6.98
CA VAL A 228 -3.34 9.83 -7.96
C VAL A 228 -3.02 11.28 -8.28
N GLN A 229 -4.02 12.12 -8.55
CA GLN A 229 -3.81 13.53 -8.86
C GLN A 229 -3.10 14.28 -7.73
N GLN A 230 -3.58 14.11 -6.50
CA GLN A 230 -2.97 14.71 -5.31
C GLN A 230 -1.52 14.26 -5.12
N SER A 231 -1.30 12.94 -5.16
CA SER A 231 0.01 12.34 -4.86
C SER A 231 1.03 12.65 -5.95
N GLY A 232 0.62 12.59 -7.21
CA GLY A 232 1.48 12.89 -8.37
C GLY A 232 1.89 14.35 -8.42
N CYS A 233 0.94 15.29 -8.24
CA CYS A 233 1.27 16.71 -8.18
C CYS A 233 2.25 17.03 -7.03
N ARG A 234 2.04 16.41 -5.86
CA ARG A 234 2.97 16.56 -4.72
C ARG A 234 4.35 15.98 -5.01
N ALA A 235 4.42 14.81 -5.66
CA ALA A 235 5.68 14.17 -6.01
C ALA A 235 6.47 15.03 -7.00
N LEU A 236 5.84 15.52 -8.08
CA LEU A 236 6.48 16.41 -9.04
C LEU A 236 6.95 17.71 -8.40
N PHE A 237 6.15 18.31 -7.50
CA PHE A 237 6.56 19.50 -6.77
C PHE A 237 7.85 19.22 -5.99
N ASN A 238 7.89 18.14 -5.22
CA ASN A 238 9.08 17.79 -4.44
C ASN A 238 10.29 17.48 -5.32
N VAL A 239 10.09 16.82 -6.48
CA VAL A 239 11.19 16.50 -7.40
C VAL A 239 11.72 17.74 -8.13
N CYS A 240 10.87 18.73 -8.40
CA CYS A 240 11.24 19.92 -9.16
C CYS A 240 11.66 21.11 -8.28
N ASN A 241 11.39 21.05 -6.97
CA ASN A 241 11.72 22.12 -6.05
C ASN A 241 13.24 22.28 -5.88
N GLY A 242 13.67 23.52 -5.60
CA GLY A 242 15.07 23.88 -5.43
C GLY A 242 15.48 25.10 -6.27
N SER A 243 16.56 25.77 -5.83
CA SER A 243 17.08 26.99 -6.44
C SER A 243 18.35 26.77 -7.27
N ASP A 244 18.94 25.58 -7.23
CA ASP A 244 20.17 25.25 -7.96
C ASP A 244 19.92 24.98 -9.47
N ALA A 245 21.01 24.79 -10.21
CA ALA A 245 20.95 24.51 -11.64
C ALA A 245 20.27 23.16 -11.96
N ALA A 246 20.45 22.16 -11.10
CA ALA A 246 19.83 20.86 -11.25
C ALA A 246 18.30 20.95 -11.12
N ALA A 247 17.79 21.73 -10.16
CA ALA A 247 16.38 21.99 -9.99
C ALA A 247 15.77 22.71 -11.21
N ARG A 248 16.49 23.67 -11.81
CA ARG A 248 16.07 24.29 -13.08
C ARG A 248 15.99 23.26 -14.21
N ALA A 249 16.98 22.38 -14.34
CA ALA A 249 16.95 21.31 -15.33
C ALA A 249 15.78 20.34 -15.11
N ARG A 250 15.50 19.96 -13.86
CA ARG A 250 14.34 19.13 -13.50
C ARG A 250 13.01 19.80 -13.82
N ARG A 251 12.86 21.10 -13.55
CA ARG A 251 11.68 21.88 -13.98
C ARG A 251 11.50 21.88 -15.48
N GLN A 252 12.56 22.18 -16.23
CA GLN A 252 12.50 22.15 -17.69
C GLN A 252 12.10 20.77 -18.22
N ARG A 253 12.66 19.71 -17.64
CA ARG A 253 12.30 18.32 -17.96
C ARG A 253 10.84 18.01 -17.66
N ALA A 254 10.33 18.47 -16.51
CA ALA A 254 8.92 18.31 -16.15
C ALA A 254 7.98 19.07 -17.09
N VAL A 255 8.33 20.30 -17.48
CA VAL A 255 7.58 21.07 -18.50
C VAL A 255 7.57 20.31 -19.84
N THR A 256 8.73 19.84 -20.31
CA THR A 256 8.81 19.06 -21.56
C THR A 256 7.98 17.76 -21.49
N ALA A 257 7.87 17.14 -20.32
CA ALA A 257 7.05 15.95 -20.11
C ALA A 257 5.54 16.23 -20.06
N GLY A 258 5.11 17.50 -19.99
CA GLY A 258 3.70 17.90 -19.90
C GLY A 258 3.16 18.02 -18.47
N ALA A 259 4.02 18.30 -17.49
CA ALA A 259 3.61 18.43 -16.09
C ALA A 259 2.69 19.63 -15.84
N THR A 260 2.85 20.73 -16.59
CA THR A 260 2.02 21.94 -16.43
C THR A 260 0.58 21.66 -16.84
N GLU A 261 0.39 21.03 -18.00
CA GLU A 261 -0.91 20.62 -18.52
C GLU A 261 -1.55 19.57 -17.62
N ALA A 262 -0.77 18.60 -17.12
CA ALA A 262 -1.25 17.60 -16.18
C ALA A 262 -1.73 18.25 -14.87
N ALA A 263 -1.00 19.23 -14.31
CA ALA A 263 -1.40 19.94 -13.10
C ALA A 263 -2.68 20.76 -13.30
N VAL A 264 -2.83 21.44 -14.44
CA VAL A 264 -4.05 22.17 -14.79
C VAL A 264 -5.23 21.23 -14.98
N GLY A 265 -5.03 20.12 -15.72
CA GLY A 265 -6.04 19.09 -15.91
C GLY A 265 -6.51 18.46 -14.60
N ALA A 266 -5.58 18.20 -13.67
CA ALA A 266 -5.89 17.71 -12.33
C ALA A 266 -6.85 18.65 -11.58
N MET A 267 -6.55 19.96 -11.59
CA MET A 267 -7.38 20.96 -10.93
C MET A 267 -8.74 21.12 -11.61
N GLN A 268 -8.82 20.98 -12.92
CA GLN A 268 -10.09 21.05 -13.65
C GLN A 268 -10.98 19.82 -13.42
N ALA A 269 -10.39 18.62 -13.36
CA ALA A 269 -11.12 17.38 -13.11
C ALA A 269 -11.63 17.27 -11.66
N HIS A 270 -10.96 17.90 -10.70
CA HIS A 270 -11.28 17.81 -9.27
C HIS A 270 -11.49 19.19 -8.60
N PRO A 271 -12.47 20.00 -9.03
CA PRO A 271 -12.66 21.36 -8.53
C PRO A 271 -13.02 21.42 -7.04
N GLY A 272 -13.67 20.37 -6.51
CA GLY A 272 -14.05 20.26 -5.10
C GLY A 272 -13.00 19.64 -4.18
N ASP A 273 -11.92 19.07 -4.71
CA ASP A 273 -10.88 18.44 -3.90
C ASP A 273 -9.80 19.45 -3.52
N ALA A 274 -9.87 19.94 -2.27
CA ALA A 274 -8.95 20.96 -1.77
C ALA A 274 -7.48 20.52 -1.81
N ALA A 275 -7.17 19.22 -1.70
CA ALA A 275 -5.81 18.72 -1.73
C ALA A 275 -5.27 18.70 -3.16
N VAL A 276 -6.07 18.26 -4.14
CA VAL A 276 -5.71 18.33 -5.56
C VAL A 276 -5.52 19.79 -5.99
N GLN A 277 -6.44 20.69 -5.64
CA GLN A 277 -6.30 22.12 -5.93
C GLN A 277 -5.00 22.70 -5.36
N ARG A 278 -4.72 22.44 -4.08
CA ARG A 278 -3.51 22.97 -3.43
C ARG A 278 -2.23 22.45 -4.08
N HIS A 279 -2.12 21.14 -4.31
CA HIS A 279 -0.91 20.55 -4.86
C HIS A 279 -0.73 20.86 -6.34
N GLY A 280 -1.80 20.85 -7.13
CA GLY A 280 -1.78 21.27 -8.53
C GLY A 280 -1.36 22.73 -8.69
N GLN A 281 -1.92 23.63 -7.86
CA GLN A 281 -1.58 25.05 -7.88
C GLN A 281 -0.10 25.30 -7.55
N ARG A 282 0.41 24.67 -6.49
CA ARG A 282 1.84 24.79 -6.11
C ARG A 282 2.78 24.27 -7.18
N LEU A 283 2.43 23.16 -7.84
CA LEU A 283 3.21 22.63 -8.95
C LEU A 283 3.19 23.58 -10.14
N ARG A 284 2.02 24.10 -10.52
CA ARG A 284 1.88 25.06 -11.60
C ARG A 284 2.73 26.31 -11.38
N ASP A 285 2.67 26.88 -10.18
CA ASP A 285 3.43 28.10 -9.84
C ASP A 285 4.94 27.85 -9.78
N LEU A 286 5.36 26.63 -9.46
CA LEU A 286 6.76 26.22 -9.48
C LEU A 286 7.30 26.08 -10.91
N LEU A 287 6.45 25.70 -11.88
CA LEU A 287 6.83 25.42 -13.27
C LEU A 287 6.64 26.61 -14.22
N ALA A 288 5.97 27.67 -13.76
CA ALA A 288 5.83 28.94 -14.46
C ALA A 288 7.17 29.72 -14.48
#